data_AF-A0A3M1CJZ4-F1
#
_entry.id   AF-A0A3M1CJZ4-F1
#
_cell.length_a   1.000
_cell.length_b   1.000
_cell.length_c   1.000
_cell.angle_alpha   90.00
_cell.angle_beta   90.00
_cell.angle_gamma   90.00
#
_symmetry.space_group_name_H-M   'P 1'
#
loop_
_entity.id
_entity.type
_entity.pdbx_description
1 polymer ?
#
loop_
_entity_poly.entity_id
_entity_poly.type
_entity_poly.pdbx_seq_one_letter_code
_entity_poly.pdbx_strand_id
1 'polypeptide(L)'
;MWSVVLVACAWVFAACGAQQSEPVEDPVLEDLGALMDGVPDKADLAEEKTDIVPPARFDLVRYQSPVRSQGRRGVCSIFGTVALMEHLYILEGTLTDPDFSEQYLQWAVKVLVGAFPDSSGSNAYYNLKAISEHGIVEESVWPYDPYPWRSSDDPACDGSDGQPVRCYTNGDPPPEADGATKWHLPQGRYINPSVSSIKAFMVNKNQGVQVGGKFFYQAWNHGGSHLPINRSYWRKGYVLYPNDDDKKDSSERPAGHSVLLVGWDDDLEVQKVDGEGNYVTDEEGNPVMEKGFFLFKNSWGTGSFGSENPMGDGYGWISYRYVEEFMSARASDLPEVE
;
A
#
# COMPACT_ATOMS: atom_id res chain seq x y z
N MET A 1 -20.54 43.77 -50.16
CA MET A 1 -19.46 43.52 -49.17
C MET A 1 -20.11 43.49 -47.80
N TRP A 2 -20.65 42.33 -47.42
CA TRP A 2 -21.36 42.12 -46.16
C TRP A 2 -20.56 41.07 -45.39
N SER A 3 -19.90 41.50 -44.32
CA SER A 3 -19.14 40.60 -43.44
C SER A 3 -20.08 40.06 -42.37
N VAL A 4 -20.36 38.76 -42.44
CA VAL A 4 -21.02 38.00 -41.39
C VAL A 4 -19.98 37.68 -40.32
N VAL A 5 -20.16 38.22 -39.11
CA VAL A 5 -19.36 37.84 -37.93
C VAL A 5 -19.99 36.59 -37.33
N LEU A 6 -19.32 35.45 -37.52
CA LEU A 6 -19.63 34.20 -36.84
C LEU A 6 -19.03 34.27 -35.42
N VAL A 7 -19.90 34.41 -34.41
CA VAL A 7 -19.53 34.21 -33.01
C VAL A 7 -19.50 32.71 -32.75
N ALA A 8 -18.30 32.15 -32.66
CA ALA A 8 -18.10 30.78 -32.20
C ALA A 8 -18.18 30.76 -30.67
N CYS A 9 -19.31 30.29 -30.12
CA CYS A 9 -19.39 29.90 -28.72
C CYS A 9 -18.54 28.63 -28.53
N ALA A 10 -17.34 28.79 -27.97
CA ALA A 10 -16.54 27.68 -27.47
C ALA A 10 -17.17 27.20 -26.15
N TRP A 11 -17.76 26.02 -26.18
CA TRP A 11 -18.15 25.29 -24.99
C TRP A 11 -16.88 24.75 -24.33
N VAL A 12 -16.45 25.37 -23.23
CA VAL A 12 -15.41 24.83 -22.36
C VAL A 12 -16.07 23.70 -21.57
N PHE A 13 -15.85 22.47 -22.02
CA PHE A 13 -16.04 21.31 -21.16
C PHE A 13 -14.96 21.38 -20.08
N ALA A 14 -15.36 21.67 -18.84
CA ALA A 14 -14.56 21.38 -17.67
C ALA A 14 -14.42 19.86 -17.59
N ALA A 15 -13.31 19.33 -18.09
CA ALA A 15 -12.90 17.97 -17.80
C ALA A 15 -12.46 17.94 -16.33
N CYS A 16 -13.36 17.48 -15.44
CA CYS A 16 -12.94 16.86 -14.19
C CYS A 16 -12.13 15.62 -14.58
N GLY A 17 -10.83 15.80 -14.82
CA GLY A 17 -9.91 14.71 -15.06
C GLY A 17 -9.70 14.00 -13.73
N ALA A 18 -10.30 12.82 -13.57
CA ALA A 18 -9.80 11.86 -12.61
C ALA A 18 -8.30 11.66 -12.93
N GLN A 19 -7.44 12.02 -11.99
CA GLN A 19 -6.01 11.81 -12.11
C GLN A 19 -5.79 10.31 -12.26
N GLN A 20 -5.50 9.85 -13.49
CA GLN A 20 -5.21 8.45 -13.75
C GLN A 20 -4.00 8.07 -12.92
N SER A 21 -4.12 7.04 -12.10
CA SER A 21 -3.02 6.56 -11.27
C SER A 21 -1.96 5.91 -12.17
N GLU A 22 -0.90 6.67 -12.46
CA GLU A 22 0.18 6.26 -13.36
C GLU A 22 0.76 4.89 -12.95
N PRO A 23 0.85 3.92 -13.88
CA PRO A 23 1.46 2.63 -13.61
C PRO A 23 2.95 2.78 -13.30
N VAL A 24 3.43 1.99 -12.34
CA VAL A 24 4.86 1.91 -12.03
C VAL A 24 5.37 0.49 -12.29
N GLU A 25 6.24 0.33 -13.30
CA GLU A 25 6.83 -0.97 -13.66
C GLU A 25 7.93 -1.44 -12.70
N ASP A 26 8.66 -0.48 -12.12
CA ASP A 26 9.73 -0.71 -11.14
C ASP A 26 9.56 0.24 -9.94
N PRO A 27 8.55 -0.02 -9.09
CA PRO A 27 8.22 0.83 -7.96
C PRO A 27 9.38 0.91 -6.95
N VAL A 28 9.55 2.10 -6.36
CA VAL A 28 10.55 2.29 -5.31
C VAL A 28 10.06 1.61 -4.04
N LEU A 29 10.88 0.69 -3.52
CA LEU A 29 10.61 -0.02 -2.28
C LEU A 29 11.04 0.81 -1.07
N GLU A 30 10.49 0.45 0.09
CA GLU A 30 10.79 1.10 1.36
C GLU A 30 12.00 0.45 2.03
N ASP A 31 12.66 1.18 2.94
CA ASP A 31 13.72 0.61 3.77
C ASP A 31 13.11 -0.38 4.78
N LEU A 32 13.67 -1.60 4.85
CA LEU A 32 13.15 -2.63 5.74
C LEU A 32 13.34 -2.27 7.22
N GLY A 33 14.43 -1.58 7.56
CA GLY A 33 14.71 -1.15 8.93
C GLY A 33 13.66 -0.17 9.43
N ALA A 34 13.36 0.86 8.65
CA ALA A 34 12.32 1.84 8.95
C ALA A 34 10.95 1.17 9.08
N LEU A 35 10.60 0.29 8.14
CA LEU A 35 9.31 -0.38 8.12
C LEU A 35 9.10 -1.30 9.33
N MET A 36 10.17 -1.93 9.83
CA MET A 36 10.12 -2.87 10.95
C MET A 36 10.49 -2.25 12.31
N ASP A 37 10.82 -0.96 12.37
CA ASP A 37 11.18 -0.28 13.61
C ASP A 37 10.02 -0.29 14.62
N GLY A 38 10.30 -0.79 15.83
CA GLY A 38 9.32 -0.88 16.91
C GLY A 38 8.19 -1.89 16.70
N VAL A 39 8.31 -2.79 15.71
CA VAL A 39 7.38 -3.92 15.54
C VAL A 39 7.61 -4.96 16.65
N PRO A 40 6.57 -5.36 17.41
CA PRO A 40 6.69 -6.37 18.45
C PRO A 40 6.89 -7.77 17.85
N ASP A 41 7.42 -8.70 18.65
CA ASP A 41 7.42 -10.11 18.28
C ASP A 41 5.96 -10.58 18.16
N LYS A 42 5.65 -11.31 17.08
CA LYS A 42 4.30 -11.88 16.90
C LYS A 42 3.92 -12.85 18.01
N ALA A 43 4.89 -13.50 18.67
CA ALA A 43 4.65 -14.36 19.81
C ALA A 43 4.08 -13.61 21.03
N ASP A 44 4.31 -12.29 21.11
CA ASP A 44 3.78 -11.44 22.19
C ASP A 44 2.38 -10.88 21.87
N LEU A 45 1.88 -11.08 20.65
CA LEU A 45 0.58 -10.60 20.20
C LEU A 45 -0.52 -11.63 20.49
N ALA A 46 -1.60 -11.17 21.11
CA ALA A 46 -2.78 -12.00 21.31
C ALA A 46 -3.39 -12.43 19.97
N GLU A 47 -3.79 -13.70 19.89
CA GLU A 47 -4.55 -14.22 18.76
C GLU A 47 -5.98 -13.64 18.77
N GLU A 48 -6.42 -13.13 17.62
CA GLU A 48 -7.81 -12.78 17.38
C GLU A 48 -8.64 -14.06 17.26
N LYS A 49 -9.89 -13.99 17.74
CA LYS A 49 -10.81 -15.13 17.72
C LYS A 49 -12.13 -14.72 17.11
N THR A 50 -12.79 -15.67 16.48
CA THR A 50 -14.14 -15.49 15.96
C THR A 50 -14.97 -16.73 16.31
N ASP A 51 -16.25 -16.52 16.63
CA ASP A 51 -17.18 -17.58 17.00
C ASP A 51 -17.81 -18.25 15.76
N ILE A 52 -17.55 -17.70 14.57
CA ILE A 52 -18.02 -18.28 13.31
C ILE A 52 -16.87 -18.95 12.58
N VAL A 53 -17.19 -19.90 11.71
CA VAL A 53 -16.23 -20.41 10.74
C VAL A 53 -16.13 -19.39 9.60
N PRO A 54 -14.96 -18.75 9.38
CA PRO A 54 -14.81 -17.82 8.27
C PRO A 54 -15.14 -18.51 6.93
N PRO A 55 -15.80 -17.82 5.99
CA PRO A 55 -16.05 -18.38 4.67
C PRO A 55 -14.74 -18.66 3.93
N ALA A 56 -14.79 -19.57 2.94
CA ALA A 56 -13.63 -19.86 2.09
C ALA A 56 -13.17 -18.66 1.27
N ARG A 57 -14.08 -17.73 0.96
CA ARG A 57 -13.81 -16.49 0.24
C ARG A 57 -14.48 -15.32 0.93
N PHE A 58 -13.79 -14.20 0.99
CA PHE A 58 -14.27 -12.96 1.59
C PHE A 58 -13.55 -11.78 0.96
N ASP A 59 -14.25 -10.68 0.77
CA ASP A 59 -13.66 -9.44 0.29
C ASP A 59 -14.36 -8.20 0.86
N LEU A 60 -13.60 -7.12 0.91
CA LEU A 60 -13.99 -5.78 1.32
C LEU A 60 -13.82 -4.77 0.18
N VAL A 61 -13.76 -5.23 -1.08
CA VAL A 61 -13.44 -4.39 -2.24
C VAL A 61 -14.45 -3.27 -2.42
N ARG A 62 -15.73 -3.54 -2.10
CA ARG A 62 -16.80 -2.52 -2.13
C ARG A 62 -16.61 -1.36 -1.15
N TYR A 63 -15.71 -1.51 -0.18
CA TYR A 63 -15.38 -0.49 0.82
C TYR A 63 -13.99 0.12 0.58
N GLN A 64 -13.47 0.01 -0.64
CA GLN A 64 -12.17 0.60 -0.99
C GLN A 64 -12.38 1.81 -1.89
N SER A 65 -11.61 2.87 -1.61
CA SER A 65 -11.35 3.95 -2.57
C SER A 65 -10.57 3.43 -3.79
N PRO A 66 -10.43 4.22 -4.86
CA PRO A 66 -9.60 3.86 -6.02
C PRO A 66 -8.15 3.52 -5.65
N VAL A 67 -7.48 2.71 -6.49
CA VAL A 67 -6.04 2.46 -6.36
C VAL A 67 -5.25 3.73 -6.65
N ARG A 68 -4.22 3.99 -5.84
CA ARG A 68 -3.32 5.13 -5.97
C ARG A 68 -1.90 4.68 -6.37
N SER A 69 -1.05 5.63 -6.73
CA SER A 69 0.32 5.38 -7.16
C SER A 69 1.30 6.19 -6.32
N GLN A 70 2.17 5.50 -5.59
CA GLN A 70 3.29 6.11 -4.85
C GLN A 70 4.40 6.63 -5.77
N GLY A 71 4.30 6.37 -7.09
CA GLY A 71 5.27 6.80 -8.07
C GLY A 71 6.69 6.35 -7.75
N ARG A 72 7.61 7.32 -7.67
CA ARG A 72 9.05 7.09 -7.52
C ARG A 72 9.56 7.33 -6.10
N ARG A 73 8.69 7.20 -5.10
CA ARG A 73 9.03 7.41 -3.68
C ARG A 73 8.80 6.13 -2.88
N GLY A 74 9.67 5.86 -1.92
CA GLY A 74 9.59 4.70 -1.02
C GLY A 74 8.65 4.97 0.15
N VAL A 75 7.36 5.17 -0.13
CA VAL A 75 6.33 5.61 0.84
C VAL A 75 5.13 4.65 0.89
N CYS A 76 5.30 3.38 0.56
CA CYS A 76 4.20 2.41 0.54
C CYS A 76 3.46 2.30 1.88
N SER A 77 4.16 2.43 3.02
CA SER A 77 3.53 2.45 4.33
C SER A 77 2.57 3.62 4.53
N ILE A 78 2.83 4.79 3.94
CA ILE A 78 1.94 5.96 3.96
C ILE A 78 0.68 5.66 3.16
N PHE A 79 0.82 5.18 1.93
CA PHE A 79 -0.30 4.82 1.05
C PHE A 79 -1.16 3.70 1.64
N GLY A 80 -0.55 2.67 2.21
CA GLY A 80 -1.28 1.60 2.90
C GLY A 80 -2.09 2.12 4.10
N THR A 81 -1.58 3.13 4.80
CA THR A 81 -2.28 3.74 5.93
C THR A 81 -3.44 4.64 5.47
N VAL A 82 -3.23 5.45 4.43
CA VAL A 82 -4.29 6.29 3.85
C VAL A 82 -5.39 5.41 3.25
N ALA A 83 -5.04 4.34 2.53
CA ALA A 83 -6.03 3.38 2.03
C ALA A 83 -6.85 2.73 3.16
N LEU A 84 -6.21 2.42 4.30
CA LEU A 84 -6.92 1.93 5.49
C LEU A 84 -7.89 3.00 6.03
N MET A 85 -7.45 4.25 6.12
CA MET A 85 -8.29 5.36 6.57
C MET A 85 -9.49 5.58 5.67
N GLU A 86 -9.29 5.69 4.36
CA GLU A 86 -10.37 5.81 3.38
C GLU A 86 -11.35 4.64 3.49
N HIS A 87 -10.83 3.41 3.60
CA HIS A 87 -11.65 2.23 3.83
C HIS A 87 -12.54 2.34 5.08
N LEU A 88 -11.98 2.81 6.20
CA LEU A 88 -12.71 2.94 7.46
C LEU A 88 -13.77 4.04 7.40
N TYR A 89 -13.51 5.15 6.70
CA TYR A 89 -14.50 6.21 6.48
C TYR A 89 -15.64 5.78 5.55
N ILE A 90 -15.34 5.03 4.47
CA ILE A 90 -16.37 4.45 3.58
C ILE A 90 -17.24 3.46 4.36
N LEU A 91 -16.62 2.64 5.21
CA LEU A 91 -17.31 1.64 6.01
C LEU A 91 -18.20 2.26 7.11
N GLU A 92 -17.72 3.31 7.77
CA GLU A 92 -18.49 4.07 8.76
C GLU A 92 -19.67 4.81 8.12
N GLY A 93 -19.45 5.41 6.95
CA GLY A 93 -20.50 5.94 6.09
C GLY A 93 -20.60 7.47 6.02
N THR A 94 -19.81 8.22 6.81
CA THR A 94 -19.76 9.69 6.75
C THR A 94 -19.20 10.19 5.42
N LEU A 95 -18.13 9.57 4.93
CA LEU A 95 -17.52 9.91 3.65
C LEU A 95 -17.57 8.68 2.73
N THR A 96 -18.39 8.77 1.69
CA THR A 96 -18.57 7.66 0.72
C THR A 96 -17.55 7.67 -0.41
N ASP A 97 -16.83 8.78 -0.59
CA ASP A 97 -15.77 8.95 -1.60
C ASP A 97 -14.62 9.79 -1.01
N PRO A 98 -13.96 9.31 0.07
CA PRO A 98 -12.85 10.03 0.67
C PRO A 98 -11.62 9.99 -0.25
N ASP A 99 -10.88 11.09 -0.26
CA ASP A 99 -9.58 11.23 -0.94
C ASP A 99 -8.64 11.99 0.01
N PHE A 100 -7.87 11.26 0.83
CA PHE A 100 -7.01 11.88 1.85
C PHE A 100 -5.57 12.02 1.37
N SER A 101 -4.89 13.06 1.83
CA SER A 101 -3.55 13.43 1.35
C SER A 101 -2.46 12.52 1.93
N GLU A 102 -1.87 11.65 1.11
CA GLU A 102 -0.64 10.94 1.45
C GLU A 102 0.52 11.91 1.68
N GLN A 103 0.52 13.05 0.97
CA GLN A 103 1.56 14.07 1.10
C GLN A 103 1.56 14.72 2.49
N TYR A 104 0.39 15.02 3.02
CA TYR A 104 0.24 15.55 4.38
C TYR A 104 0.63 14.51 5.42
N LEU A 105 0.22 13.25 5.26
CA LEU A 105 0.61 12.19 6.20
C LEU A 105 2.13 11.98 6.23
N GLN A 106 2.77 11.97 5.07
CA GLN A 106 4.23 11.88 4.94
C GLN A 106 4.94 13.00 5.70
N TRP A 107 4.43 14.22 5.62
CA TRP A 107 4.96 15.35 6.39
C TRP A 107 4.65 15.23 7.89
N ALA A 108 3.42 14.92 8.27
CA ALA A 108 2.97 14.87 9.66
C ALA A 108 3.77 13.86 10.49
N VAL A 109 4.04 12.68 9.94
CA VAL A 109 4.86 11.65 10.59
C VAL A 109 6.27 12.17 10.89
N LYS A 110 6.86 12.91 9.94
CA LYS A 110 8.25 13.36 10.03
C LYS A 110 8.42 14.63 10.86
N VAL A 111 7.46 15.55 10.77
CA VAL A 111 7.58 16.89 11.35
C VAL A 111 6.78 17.05 12.64
N LEU A 112 5.54 16.55 12.70
CA LEU A 112 4.71 16.67 13.90
C LEU A 112 5.01 15.55 14.91
N VAL A 113 5.08 14.30 14.45
CA VAL A 113 5.43 13.16 15.31
C VAL A 113 6.94 13.08 15.54
N GLY A 114 7.75 13.56 14.60
CA GLY A 114 9.22 13.54 14.69
C GLY A 114 9.84 12.18 14.41
N ALA A 115 9.17 11.32 13.64
CA ALA A 115 9.63 9.97 13.32
C ALA A 115 10.16 9.87 11.87
N PHE A 116 11.26 9.14 11.67
CA PHE A 116 11.91 8.96 10.37
C PHE A 116 12.26 10.26 9.61
N PRO A 117 12.82 11.30 10.28
CA PRO A 117 13.08 12.60 9.65
C PRO A 117 14.13 12.54 8.53
N ASP A 118 14.90 11.46 8.45
CA ASP A 118 16.05 11.21 7.57
C ASP A 118 15.83 10.08 6.57
N SER A 119 14.58 9.61 6.39
CA SER A 119 14.26 8.56 5.41
C SER A 119 13.04 8.91 4.57
N SER A 120 12.93 8.33 3.37
CA SER A 120 11.70 8.48 2.59
C SER A 120 10.54 7.72 3.22
N GLY A 121 10.80 6.56 3.82
CA GLY A 121 9.80 5.68 4.41
C GLY A 121 9.35 6.09 5.82
N SER A 122 8.58 5.20 6.43
CA SER A 122 8.03 5.25 7.77
C SER A 122 7.52 3.83 8.13
N ASN A 123 6.49 3.73 8.97
CA ASN A 123 5.77 2.48 9.17
C ASN A 123 4.33 2.72 9.64
N ALA A 124 3.50 1.68 9.57
CA ALA A 124 2.08 1.75 9.95
C ALA A 124 1.87 2.23 11.41
N TYR A 125 2.83 2.00 12.32
CA TYR A 125 2.75 2.48 13.70
C TYR A 125 2.74 4.00 13.78
N TYR A 126 3.78 4.63 13.23
CA TYR A 126 3.91 6.07 13.31
C TYR A 126 2.90 6.78 12.39
N ASN A 127 2.48 6.14 11.30
CA ASN A 127 1.47 6.69 10.39
C ASN A 127 0.09 6.76 11.06
N LEU A 128 -0.37 5.67 11.67
CA LEU A 128 -1.63 5.70 12.44
C LEU A 128 -1.53 6.59 13.69
N LYS A 129 -0.33 6.70 14.30
CA LYS A 129 -0.09 7.65 15.39
C LYS A 129 -0.28 9.10 14.91
N ALA A 130 0.30 9.46 13.76
CA ALA A 130 0.16 10.80 13.19
C ALA A 130 -1.30 11.13 12.85
N ILE A 131 -2.03 10.20 12.23
CA ILE A 131 -3.47 10.36 11.95
C ILE A 131 -4.27 10.52 13.26
N SER A 132 -3.96 9.73 14.29
CA SER A 132 -4.70 9.80 15.54
C SER A 132 -4.44 11.10 16.31
N GLU A 133 -3.18 11.50 16.45
CA GLU A 133 -2.78 12.68 17.25
C GLU A 133 -2.99 14.02 16.52
N HIS A 134 -2.86 14.05 15.20
CA HIS A 134 -2.85 15.29 14.42
C HIS A 134 -3.87 15.34 13.30
N GLY A 135 -4.38 14.19 12.87
CA GLY A 135 -5.25 14.06 11.71
C GLY A 135 -4.53 14.40 10.42
N ILE A 136 -5.20 14.15 9.30
CA ILE A 136 -4.72 14.53 7.96
C ILE A 136 -5.80 15.26 7.19
N VAL A 137 -5.41 15.86 6.07
CA VAL A 137 -6.28 16.66 5.21
C VAL A 137 -6.71 15.87 3.98
N GLU A 138 -7.68 16.40 3.24
CA GLU A 138 -8.03 15.88 1.92
C GLU A 138 -6.92 16.13 0.89
N GLU A 139 -6.78 15.24 -0.08
CA GLU A 139 -5.80 15.31 -1.18
C GLU A 139 -5.91 16.63 -1.96
N SER A 140 -7.12 17.17 -2.09
CA SER A 140 -7.39 18.42 -2.83
C SER A 140 -6.69 19.66 -2.26
N VAL A 141 -6.32 19.68 -0.97
CA VAL A 141 -5.65 20.83 -0.34
C VAL A 141 -4.13 20.69 -0.29
N TRP A 142 -3.59 19.47 -0.36
CA TRP A 142 -2.17 19.24 -0.60
C TRP A 142 -1.94 17.96 -1.42
N PRO A 143 -1.94 18.09 -2.75
CA PRO A 143 -1.81 16.94 -3.64
C PRO A 143 -0.46 16.23 -3.51
N TYR A 144 -0.47 14.93 -3.70
CA TYR A 144 0.71 14.08 -3.72
C TYR A 144 1.62 14.35 -4.92
N ASP A 145 2.90 14.59 -4.61
CA ASP A 145 3.97 14.65 -5.59
C ASP A 145 4.69 13.29 -5.68
N PRO A 146 4.58 12.57 -6.81
CA PRO A 146 5.16 11.24 -6.98
C PRO A 146 6.67 11.25 -7.21
N TYR A 147 7.31 12.41 -7.34
CA TYR A 147 8.74 12.54 -7.58
C TYR A 147 9.46 13.08 -6.34
N PRO A 148 10.55 12.45 -5.87
CA PRO A 148 11.32 13.01 -4.77
C PRO A 148 11.97 14.35 -5.19
N TRP A 149 11.97 15.33 -4.30
CA TRP A 149 12.71 16.57 -4.49
C TRP A 149 14.20 16.31 -4.73
N ARG A 150 14.79 17.11 -5.63
CA ARG A 150 16.21 17.09 -5.98
C ARG A 150 16.80 18.48 -5.79
N SER A 151 18.08 18.63 -6.11
CA SER A 151 18.80 19.90 -6.06
C SER A 151 18.22 20.98 -6.98
N SER A 152 17.40 20.59 -7.96
CA SER A 152 16.60 21.50 -8.79
C SER A 152 15.44 22.17 -8.05
N ASP A 153 14.88 21.49 -7.05
CA ASP A 153 13.73 21.94 -6.27
C ASP A 153 14.20 22.73 -5.04
N ASP A 154 15.20 22.19 -4.33
CA ASP A 154 15.93 22.87 -3.25
C ASP A 154 17.40 22.42 -3.28
N PRO A 155 18.39 23.34 -3.32
CA PRO A 155 19.81 22.99 -3.39
C PRO A 155 20.31 22.05 -2.28
N ALA A 156 19.63 21.98 -1.13
CA ALA A 156 19.97 21.09 -0.04
C ALA A 156 19.47 19.64 -0.22
N CYS A 157 18.61 19.39 -1.21
CA CYS A 157 18.10 18.06 -1.54
C CYS A 157 19.02 17.36 -2.55
N ASP A 158 20.24 17.08 -2.12
CA ASP A 158 21.29 16.49 -2.95
C ASP A 158 21.31 14.94 -2.92
N GLY A 159 20.42 14.32 -2.14
CA GLY A 159 20.32 12.88 -1.97
C GLY A 159 21.34 12.29 -1.00
N SER A 160 22.08 13.12 -0.25
CA SER A 160 22.98 12.64 0.81
C SER A 160 22.20 12.20 2.06
N ASP A 161 22.81 11.31 2.86
CA ASP A 161 22.23 10.76 4.10
C ASP A 161 21.91 11.81 5.18
N GLY A 162 22.32 13.07 4.98
CA GLY A 162 22.07 14.18 5.90
C GLY A 162 21.21 15.29 5.32
N GLN A 163 20.54 15.06 4.20
CA GLN A 163 19.69 16.08 3.60
C GLN A 163 18.53 16.45 4.54
N PRO A 164 18.03 17.70 4.50
CA PRO A 164 16.97 18.14 5.40
C PRO A 164 15.66 17.35 5.24
N VAL A 165 14.87 17.26 6.32
CA VAL A 165 13.55 16.57 6.34
C VAL A 165 12.63 16.99 5.19
N ARG A 166 12.65 18.27 4.80
CA ARG A 166 11.84 18.81 3.69
C ARG A 166 12.12 18.16 2.33
N CYS A 167 13.29 17.55 2.16
CA CYS A 167 13.63 16.77 0.96
C CYS A 167 12.87 15.44 0.90
N TYR A 168 12.53 14.85 2.05
CA TYR A 168 11.74 13.62 2.14
C TYR A 168 10.23 13.90 2.15
N THR A 169 9.82 15.07 2.63
CA THR A 169 8.41 15.51 2.67
C THR A 169 8.00 16.32 1.43
N ASN A 170 8.90 16.61 0.50
CA ASN A 170 8.64 17.52 -0.63
C ASN A 170 8.08 18.88 -0.16
N GLY A 171 8.70 19.45 0.87
CA GLY A 171 8.32 20.74 1.44
C GLY A 171 7.40 20.66 2.66
N ASP A 172 6.82 21.82 2.98
CA ASP A 172 5.88 22.03 4.09
C ASP A 172 4.46 22.25 3.54
N PRO A 173 3.42 21.99 4.35
CA PRO A 173 2.05 22.18 3.91
C PRO A 173 1.81 23.61 3.43
N PRO A 174 1.04 23.81 2.35
CA PRO A 174 0.59 25.14 1.98
C PRO A 174 -0.38 25.69 3.05
N PRO A 175 -0.55 27.03 3.17
CA PRO A 175 -1.44 27.63 4.16
C PRO A 175 -2.88 27.09 4.13
N GLU A 176 -3.36 26.71 2.95
CA GLU A 176 -4.66 26.06 2.75
C GLU A 176 -4.75 24.72 3.48
N ALA A 177 -3.70 23.91 3.44
CA ALA A 177 -3.64 22.62 4.14
C ALA A 177 -3.50 22.80 5.65
N ASP A 178 -2.76 23.81 6.11
CA ASP A 178 -2.65 24.14 7.54
C ASP A 178 -4.03 24.45 8.15
N GLY A 179 -4.80 25.30 7.48
CA GLY A 179 -6.14 25.72 7.92
C GLY A 179 -7.28 24.74 7.61
N ALA A 180 -7.04 23.69 6.82
CA ALA A 180 -8.07 22.72 6.45
C ALA A 180 -8.51 21.82 7.62
N THR A 181 -9.71 21.26 7.51
CA THR A 181 -10.23 20.23 8.42
C THR A 181 -9.24 19.07 8.52
N LYS A 182 -9.00 18.62 9.76
CA LYS A 182 -8.18 17.44 10.05
C LYS A 182 -9.10 16.27 10.35
N TRP A 183 -8.93 15.20 9.59
CA TRP A 183 -9.67 13.95 9.73
C TRP A 183 -8.82 12.94 10.48
N HIS A 184 -9.45 12.25 11.44
CA HIS A 184 -8.76 11.38 12.39
C HIS A 184 -9.21 9.94 12.27
N LEU A 185 -8.41 9.05 12.84
CA LEU A 185 -8.78 7.70 13.21
C LEU A 185 -8.46 7.50 14.70
N PRO A 186 -9.11 6.54 15.36
CA PRO A 186 -8.65 6.05 16.65
C PRO A 186 -7.21 5.56 16.60
N GLN A 187 -6.60 5.40 17.77
CA GLN A 187 -5.26 4.86 17.87
C GLN A 187 -5.21 3.43 17.31
N GLY A 188 -4.29 3.19 16.38
CA GLY A 188 -4.08 1.86 15.81
C GLY A 188 -3.40 0.88 16.76
N ARG A 189 -3.59 -0.42 16.49
CA ARG A 189 -2.97 -1.53 17.24
C ARG A 189 -2.40 -2.59 16.32
N TYR A 190 -1.44 -3.35 16.82
CA TYR A 190 -0.96 -4.55 16.15
C TYR A 190 -2.01 -5.67 16.22
N ILE A 191 -2.09 -6.43 15.13
CA ILE A 191 -2.83 -7.68 15.01
C ILE A 191 -1.79 -8.79 14.89
N ASN A 192 -2.02 -9.94 15.51
CA ASN A 192 -1.18 -11.11 15.25
C ASN A 192 -1.27 -11.47 13.75
N PRO A 193 -0.15 -11.59 13.03
CA PRO A 193 -0.15 -11.79 11.57
C PRO A 193 -0.54 -13.22 11.14
N SER A 194 -0.91 -14.10 12.08
CA SER A 194 -1.40 -15.44 11.75
C SER A 194 -2.62 -15.38 10.84
N VAL A 195 -2.76 -16.38 9.97
CA VAL A 195 -3.88 -16.45 9.02
C VAL A 195 -5.22 -16.41 9.75
N SER A 196 -5.32 -17.16 10.86
CA SER A 196 -6.53 -17.20 11.70
C SER A 196 -6.84 -15.84 12.31
N SER A 197 -5.83 -15.11 12.79
CA SER A 197 -6.05 -13.83 13.46
C SER A 197 -6.51 -12.76 12.48
N ILE A 198 -5.87 -12.64 11.32
CA ILE A 198 -6.27 -11.68 10.29
C ILE A 198 -7.69 -11.94 9.81
N LYS A 199 -8.04 -13.20 9.52
CA LYS A 199 -9.41 -13.56 9.12
C LYS A 199 -10.43 -13.29 10.22
N ALA A 200 -10.13 -13.67 11.46
CA ALA A 200 -11.01 -13.41 12.60
C ALA A 200 -11.29 -11.92 12.75
N PHE A 201 -10.25 -11.07 12.66
CA PHE A 201 -10.39 -9.62 12.69
C PHE A 201 -11.30 -9.13 11.55
N MET A 202 -10.98 -9.48 10.30
CA MET A 202 -11.72 -9.02 9.13
C MET A 202 -13.19 -9.43 9.16
N VAL A 203 -13.51 -10.65 9.58
CA VAL A 203 -14.90 -11.13 9.71
C VAL A 203 -15.65 -10.39 10.82
N ASN A 204 -15.03 -10.23 11.98
CA ASN A 204 -15.69 -9.64 13.14
C ASN A 204 -15.91 -8.13 12.98
N LYS A 205 -14.97 -7.45 12.33
CA LYS A 205 -14.95 -5.98 12.20
C LYS A 205 -15.41 -5.49 10.84
N ASN A 206 -15.40 -6.34 9.82
CA ASN A 206 -15.59 -5.97 8.41
C ASN A 206 -14.55 -4.94 7.93
N GLN A 207 -13.33 -4.99 8.49
CA GLN A 207 -12.27 -4.01 8.29
C GLN A 207 -11.02 -4.64 7.67
N GLY A 208 -10.35 -3.89 6.79
CA GLY A 208 -9.04 -4.22 6.24
C GLY A 208 -7.92 -4.17 7.29
N VAL A 209 -6.79 -4.79 6.96
CA VAL A 209 -5.60 -4.84 7.83
C VAL A 209 -4.39 -4.42 7.01
N GLN A 210 -3.71 -3.36 7.43
CA GLN A 210 -2.46 -2.98 6.80
C GLN A 210 -1.37 -3.96 7.23
N VAL A 211 -0.65 -4.50 6.25
CA VAL A 211 0.51 -5.34 6.50
C VAL A 211 1.77 -4.73 5.92
N GLY A 212 2.90 -5.00 6.53
CA GLY A 212 4.19 -4.50 6.06
C GLY A 212 5.33 -5.35 6.59
N GLY A 213 6.33 -5.59 5.74
CA GLY A 213 7.53 -6.31 6.13
C GLY A 213 8.44 -6.62 4.96
N LYS A 214 9.14 -7.75 5.05
CA LYS A 214 10.21 -8.10 4.10
C LYS A 214 9.68 -8.30 2.68
N PHE A 215 10.36 -7.69 1.72
CA PHE A 215 10.11 -7.85 0.29
C PHE A 215 11.03 -8.90 -0.32
N PHE A 216 10.49 -9.73 -1.21
CA PHE A 216 11.26 -10.69 -2.00
C PHE A 216 11.01 -10.46 -3.50
N TYR A 217 12.07 -10.18 -4.25
CA TYR A 217 11.92 -9.56 -5.57
C TYR A 217 11.31 -10.51 -6.60
N GLN A 218 11.68 -11.79 -6.58
CA GLN A 218 11.12 -12.76 -7.53
C GLN A 218 9.67 -13.11 -7.18
N ALA A 219 9.37 -13.29 -5.89
CA ALA A 219 8.02 -13.56 -5.40
C ALA A 219 7.01 -12.49 -5.84
N TRP A 220 7.42 -11.21 -5.81
CA TRP A 220 6.63 -10.08 -6.29
C TRP A 220 6.67 -9.86 -7.80
N ASN A 221 7.47 -10.64 -8.55
CA ASN A 221 7.73 -10.47 -9.97
C ASN A 221 8.27 -9.08 -10.33
N HIS A 222 9.01 -8.47 -9.40
CA HIS A 222 9.51 -7.10 -9.49
C HIS A 222 10.72 -7.01 -10.44
N GLY A 223 10.78 -6.00 -11.31
CA GLY A 223 11.85 -5.89 -12.32
C GLY A 223 13.25 -5.70 -11.74
N GLY A 224 13.36 -5.26 -10.49
CA GLY A 224 14.60 -5.27 -9.70
C GLY A 224 15.08 -6.66 -9.24
N SER A 225 14.42 -7.76 -9.60
CA SER A 225 14.90 -9.13 -9.31
C SER A 225 16.14 -9.50 -10.13
N HIS A 226 17.14 -10.14 -9.52
CA HIS A 226 18.22 -10.77 -10.28
C HIS A 226 17.86 -12.17 -10.79
N LEU A 227 16.77 -12.75 -10.28
CA LEU A 227 16.20 -14.00 -10.73
C LEU A 227 15.11 -13.74 -11.80
N PRO A 228 14.83 -14.69 -12.70
CA PRO A 228 13.77 -14.55 -13.70
C PRO A 228 12.40 -14.30 -13.06
N ILE A 229 11.68 -13.29 -13.57
CA ILE A 229 10.34 -12.92 -13.10
C ILE A 229 9.24 -13.42 -14.04
N ASN A 230 8.05 -13.63 -13.50
CA ASN A 230 6.89 -14.06 -14.28
C ASN A 230 5.95 -12.89 -14.55
N ARG A 231 6.03 -12.32 -15.76
CA ARG A 231 5.17 -11.19 -16.17
C ARG A 231 3.68 -11.52 -16.25
N SER A 232 3.31 -12.80 -16.38
CA SER A 232 1.91 -13.23 -16.28
C SER A 232 1.43 -13.11 -14.83
N TYR A 233 2.26 -13.55 -13.87
CA TYR A 233 1.94 -13.43 -12.45
C TYR A 233 1.95 -11.98 -11.97
N TRP A 234 2.85 -11.15 -12.50
CA TRP A 234 2.82 -9.68 -12.31
C TRP A 234 1.46 -9.07 -12.68
N ARG A 235 0.98 -9.32 -13.91
CA ARG A 235 -0.31 -8.77 -14.37
C ARG A 235 -1.50 -9.34 -13.61
N LYS A 236 -1.43 -10.59 -13.15
CA LYS A 236 -2.46 -11.18 -12.27
C LYS A 236 -2.36 -10.75 -10.82
N GLY A 237 -1.28 -10.06 -10.44
CA GLY A 237 -1.00 -9.63 -9.08
C GLY A 237 -0.67 -10.80 -8.13
N TYR A 238 -0.13 -11.91 -8.62
CA TYR A 238 0.22 -13.06 -7.77
C TYR A 238 1.57 -12.86 -7.10
N VAL A 239 1.57 -12.98 -5.77
CA VAL A 239 2.75 -12.94 -4.90
C VAL A 239 2.83 -14.27 -4.15
N LEU A 240 3.70 -15.16 -4.64
CA LEU A 240 3.92 -16.48 -4.06
C LEU A 240 4.79 -16.40 -2.80
N TYR A 241 4.83 -17.48 -2.03
CA TYR A 241 5.87 -17.63 -1.03
C TYR A 241 7.25 -17.73 -1.70
N PRO A 242 8.28 -16.99 -1.22
CA PRO A 242 9.58 -16.96 -1.87
C PRO A 242 10.26 -18.33 -1.80
N ASN A 243 10.83 -18.77 -2.93
CA ASN A 243 11.71 -19.94 -2.97
C ASN A 243 13.06 -19.62 -2.31
N ASP A 244 13.89 -20.63 -2.11
CA ASP A 244 15.15 -20.48 -1.36
C ASP A 244 16.18 -19.59 -2.09
N ASP A 245 16.17 -19.57 -3.43
CA ASP A 245 17.04 -18.69 -4.22
C ASP A 245 16.61 -17.23 -4.08
N ASP A 246 15.31 -16.93 -4.15
CA ASP A 246 14.78 -15.58 -3.96
C ASP A 246 15.02 -15.08 -2.52
N LYS A 247 14.90 -15.95 -1.52
CA LYS A 247 15.27 -15.62 -0.14
C LYS A 247 16.73 -15.22 -0.02
N LYS A 248 17.62 -15.93 -0.71
CA LYS A 248 19.05 -15.63 -0.73
C LYS A 248 19.33 -14.32 -1.47
N ASP A 249 18.86 -14.17 -2.70
CA ASP A 249 19.06 -12.97 -3.52
C ASP A 249 18.53 -11.72 -2.80
N SER A 250 17.30 -11.78 -2.29
CA SER A 250 16.66 -10.65 -1.60
C SER A 250 17.33 -10.31 -0.27
N SER A 251 18.07 -11.25 0.35
CA SER A 251 18.82 -10.97 1.59
C SER A 251 20.06 -10.12 1.37
N GLU A 252 20.62 -10.12 0.15
CA GLU A 252 21.80 -9.30 -0.20
C GLU A 252 21.44 -7.82 -0.35
N ARG A 253 20.15 -7.52 -0.56
CA ARG A 253 19.60 -6.18 -0.79
C ARG A 253 18.23 -6.04 -0.13
N PRO A 254 18.19 -6.02 1.22
CA PRO A 254 16.94 -6.00 1.97
C PRO A 254 16.06 -4.81 1.56
N ALA A 255 14.78 -5.10 1.37
CA ALA A 255 13.77 -4.09 1.09
C ALA A 255 12.48 -4.42 1.85
N GLY A 256 11.68 -3.39 2.10
CA GLY A 256 10.37 -3.47 2.71
C GLY A 256 9.26 -3.08 1.74
N HIS A 257 8.07 -3.63 1.96
CA HIS A 257 6.86 -3.15 1.28
C HIS A 257 5.65 -3.28 2.21
N SER A 258 4.68 -2.38 2.05
CA SER A 258 3.44 -2.36 2.81
C SER A 258 2.22 -2.25 1.89
N VAL A 259 1.16 -2.99 2.23
CA VAL A 259 -0.09 -3.07 1.47
C VAL A 259 -1.29 -3.18 2.41
N LEU A 260 -2.49 -2.92 1.91
CA LEU A 260 -3.73 -3.12 2.67
C LEU A 260 -4.37 -4.47 2.29
N LEU A 261 -4.45 -5.39 3.24
CA LEU A 261 -5.24 -6.62 3.06
C LEU A 261 -6.72 -6.30 3.16
N VAL A 262 -7.51 -6.81 2.23
CA VAL A 262 -8.95 -6.52 2.10
C VAL A 262 -9.79 -7.77 1.87
N GLY A 263 -9.22 -8.96 1.98
CA GLY A 263 -9.96 -10.21 1.75
C GLY A 263 -9.06 -11.42 1.63
N TRP A 264 -9.65 -12.54 1.22
CA TRP A 264 -8.93 -13.79 0.96
C TRP A 264 -9.70 -14.77 0.07
N ASP A 265 -8.98 -15.76 -0.46
CA ASP A 265 -9.51 -16.95 -1.14
C ASP A 265 -8.72 -18.19 -0.70
N ASP A 266 -9.38 -19.08 0.02
CA ASP A 266 -8.82 -20.36 0.49
C ASP A 266 -8.62 -21.37 -0.62
N ASP A 267 -9.38 -21.24 -1.71
CA ASP A 267 -9.37 -22.17 -2.82
C ASP A 267 -8.54 -21.69 -4.00
N LEU A 268 -7.96 -20.49 -3.94
CA LEU A 268 -7.04 -20.02 -4.96
C LEU A 268 -5.75 -20.85 -4.93
N GLU A 269 -5.45 -21.46 -6.08
CA GLU A 269 -4.24 -22.24 -6.32
C GLU A 269 -3.39 -21.59 -7.42
N VAL A 270 -2.11 -21.35 -7.12
CA VAL A 270 -1.14 -20.80 -8.07
C VAL A 270 0.08 -21.72 -8.12
N GLN A 271 0.53 -22.09 -9.31
CA GLN A 271 1.67 -22.99 -9.46
C GLN A 271 2.95 -22.30 -9.00
N LYS A 272 3.77 -23.01 -8.23
CA LYS A 272 5.05 -22.47 -7.74
C LYS A 272 6.05 -22.29 -8.88
N VAL A 273 6.99 -21.37 -8.69
CA VAL A 273 8.14 -21.16 -9.57
C VAL A 273 9.45 -21.33 -8.79
N ASP A 274 10.45 -21.92 -9.44
CA ASP A 274 11.81 -22.06 -8.89
C ASP A 274 12.66 -20.79 -9.13
N GLY A 275 13.90 -20.79 -8.65
CA GLY A 275 14.84 -19.69 -8.82
C GLY A 275 15.23 -19.40 -10.27
N GLU A 276 14.99 -20.34 -11.19
CA GLU A 276 15.20 -20.16 -12.63
C GLU A 276 13.93 -19.69 -13.35
N GLY A 277 12.82 -19.53 -12.62
CA GLY A 277 11.52 -19.11 -13.14
C GLY A 277 10.75 -20.23 -13.84
N ASN A 278 11.17 -21.49 -13.69
CA ASN A 278 10.42 -22.63 -14.21
C ASN A 278 9.27 -22.98 -13.28
N TYR A 279 8.17 -23.46 -13.87
CA TYR A 279 7.05 -23.99 -13.11
C TYR A 279 7.45 -25.29 -12.41
N VAL A 280 7.26 -25.33 -11.09
CA VAL A 280 7.63 -26.49 -10.27
C VAL A 280 6.64 -27.63 -10.50
N THR A 281 7.17 -28.83 -10.66
CA THR A 281 6.43 -30.09 -10.78
C THR A 281 6.97 -31.12 -9.79
N ASP A 282 6.13 -32.08 -9.41
CA ASP A 282 6.53 -33.22 -8.58
C ASP A 282 7.27 -34.30 -9.40
N GLU A 283 7.65 -35.41 -8.76
CA GLU A 283 8.36 -36.53 -9.42
C GLU A 283 7.54 -37.18 -10.54
N GLU A 284 6.22 -37.04 -10.53
CA GLU A 284 5.30 -37.57 -11.53
C GLU A 284 5.00 -36.55 -12.64
N GLY A 285 5.52 -35.33 -12.54
CA GLY A 285 5.31 -34.24 -13.48
C GLY A 285 4.03 -33.43 -13.23
N ASN A 286 3.35 -33.61 -12.10
CA ASN A 286 2.16 -32.83 -11.75
C ASN A 286 2.56 -31.44 -11.23
N PRO A 287 1.79 -30.38 -11.53
CA PRO A 287 2.01 -29.04 -10.99
C PRO A 287 2.04 -29.00 -9.45
N VAL A 288 3.10 -28.42 -8.88
CA VAL A 288 3.14 -28.13 -7.44
C VAL A 288 2.47 -26.78 -7.19
N MET A 289 1.29 -26.82 -6.59
CA MET A 289 0.49 -25.64 -6.30
C MET A 289 0.81 -25.06 -4.92
N GLU A 290 0.73 -23.75 -4.80
CA GLU A 290 0.52 -23.05 -3.55
C GLU A 290 -0.97 -22.71 -3.43
N LYS A 291 -1.55 -22.88 -2.24
CA LYS A 291 -2.98 -22.73 -2.00
C LYS A 291 -3.23 -21.75 -0.84
N GLY A 292 -4.20 -20.87 -1.01
CA GLY A 292 -4.64 -19.91 0.01
C GLY A 292 -3.89 -18.59 -0.05
N PHE A 293 -4.62 -17.52 -0.38
CA PHE A 293 -4.05 -16.19 -0.59
C PHE A 293 -4.91 -15.10 0.03
N PHE A 294 -4.27 -14.10 0.61
CA PHE A 294 -4.93 -12.84 0.97
C PHE A 294 -5.07 -11.96 -0.26
N LEU A 295 -6.24 -11.33 -0.40
CA LEU A 295 -6.46 -10.23 -1.34
C LEU A 295 -5.91 -8.94 -0.74
N PHE A 296 -5.16 -8.17 -1.52
CA PHE A 296 -4.64 -6.89 -1.08
C PHE A 296 -4.80 -5.79 -2.14
N LYS A 297 -4.95 -4.56 -1.66
CA LYS A 297 -4.88 -3.33 -2.45
C LYS A 297 -3.43 -2.81 -2.40
N ASN A 298 -2.83 -2.60 -3.57
CA ASN A 298 -1.47 -2.08 -3.70
C ASN A 298 -1.47 -0.56 -3.97
N SER A 299 -0.28 0.04 -4.03
CA SER A 299 -0.05 1.48 -4.25
C SER A 299 0.84 1.78 -5.45
N TRP A 300 0.77 0.97 -6.51
CA TRP A 300 1.62 1.09 -7.71
C TRP A 300 0.86 1.57 -8.96
N GLY A 301 -0.32 2.17 -8.76
CA GLY A 301 -1.20 2.62 -9.82
C GLY A 301 -1.92 1.48 -10.54
N THR A 302 -2.44 1.79 -11.73
CA THR A 302 -3.28 0.90 -12.54
C THR A 302 -2.67 0.71 -13.93
N GLY A 303 -2.87 -0.46 -14.54
CA GLY A 303 -2.46 -0.78 -15.91
C GLY A 303 -1.17 -1.61 -16.00
N SER A 304 -0.59 -2.01 -14.87
CA SER A 304 0.62 -2.83 -14.81
C SER A 304 0.47 -3.99 -13.82
N PHE A 305 0.89 -3.82 -12.56
CA PHE A 305 0.70 -4.82 -11.51
C PHE A 305 -0.78 -5.05 -11.27
N GLY A 306 -1.22 -6.31 -11.27
CA GLY A 306 -2.62 -6.63 -11.00
C GLY A 306 -3.61 -6.17 -12.08
N SER A 307 -3.15 -5.71 -13.24
CA SER A 307 -4.02 -5.27 -14.36
C SER A 307 -5.02 -6.33 -14.87
N GLU A 308 -4.75 -7.60 -14.61
CA GLU A 308 -5.61 -8.75 -14.93
C GLU A 308 -6.24 -9.39 -13.67
N ASN A 309 -6.14 -8.76 -12.49
CA ASN A 309 -6.71 -9.31 -11.26
C ASN A 309 -8.25 -9.23 -11.29
N PRO A 310 -8.97 -10.34 -11.01
CA PRO A 310 -10.44 -10.34 -11.05
C PRO A 310 -11.12 -9.39 -10.06
N MET A 311 -10.41 -8.96 -9.02
CA MET A 311 -10.94 -8.03 -8.00
C MET A 311 -10.73 -6.56 -8.38
N GLY A 312 -9.99 -6.27 -9.45
CA GLY A 312 -9.72 -4.92 -9.95
C GLY A 312 -8.24 -4.69 -10.23
N ASP A 313 -7.97 -3.73 -11.12
CA ASP A 313 -6.62 -3.28 -11.45
C ASP A 313 -5.89 -2.75 -10.20
N GLY A 314 -4.60 -3.05 -10.06
CA GLY A 314 -3.80 -2.69 -8.89
C GLY A 314 -4.00 -3.54 -7.63
N TYR A 315 -4.88 -4.55 -7.67
CA TYR A 315 -5.02 -5.54 -6.60
C TYR A 315 -4.10 -6.75 -6.81
N GLY A 316 -3.78 -7.44 -5.73
CA GLY A 316 -2.97 -8.66 -5.76
C GLY A 316 -3.47 -9.75 -4.81
N TRP A 317 -2.91 -10.94 -5.00
CA TRP A 317 -3.08 -12.11 -4.16
C TRP A 317 -1.73 -12.49 -3.57
N ILE A 318 -1.59 -12.42 -2.25
CA ILE A 318 -0.35 -12.76 -1.54
C ILE A 318 -0.52 -14.01 -0.70
N SER A 319 0.46 -14.91 -0.78
CA SER A 319 0.48 -16.16 0.00
C SER A 319 0.21 -15.89 1.48
N TYR A 320 -0.70 -16.67 2.06
CA TYR A 320 -0.94 -16.69 3.50
C TYR A 320 0.34 -16.86 4.31
N ARG A 321 1.18 -17.82 3.90
CA ARG A 321 2.43 -18.12 4.60
C ARG A 321 3.41 -16.97 4.50
N TYR A 322 3.43 -16.24 3.38
CA TYR A 322 4.27 -15.05 3.23
C TYR A 322 3.92 -14.03 4.32
N VAL A 323 2.63 -13.66 4.42
CA VAL A 323 2.18 -12.66 5.38
C VAL A 323 2.50 -13.08 6.82
N GLU A 324 2.18 -14.33 7.17
CA GLU A 324 2.39 -14.84 8.53
C GLU A 324 3.88 -14.90 8.94
N GLU A 325 4.78 -15.18 7.99
CA GLU A 325 6.20 -15.37 8.28
C GLU A 325 7.01 -14.05 8.20
N PHE A 326 6.64 -13.15 7.30
CA PHE A 326 7.49 -12.02 6.91
C PHE A 326 6.88 -10.64 7.09
N MET A 327 5.62 -10.54 7.52
CA MET A 327 4.94 -9.26 7.69
C MET A 327 4.43 -9.06 9.12
N SER A 328 4.39 -7.79 9.51
CA SER A 328 3.61 -7.29 10.63
C SER A 328 2.22 -6.88 10.16
N ALA A 329 1.24 -6.91 11.05
CA ALA A 329 -0.14 -6.54 10.75
C ALA A 329 -0.64 -5.47 11.73
N ARG A 330 -1.32 -4.45 11.21
CA ARG A 330 -1.83 -3.33 11.98
C ARG A 330 -3.21 -2.90 11.47
N ALA A 331 -4.06 -2.49 12.39
CA ALA A 331 -5.37 -1.95 12.08
C ALA A 331 -5.70 -0.76 13.00
N SER A 332 -6.75 -0.02 12.65
CA SER A 332 -7.44 0.93 13.52
C SER A 332 -8.93 0.60 13.54
N ASP A 333 -9.70 1.25 14.42
CA ASP A 333 -11.16 1.16 14.46
C ASP A 333 -11.80 2.26 13.59
N LEU A 334 -13.14 2.23 13.45
CA LEU A 334 -13.88 3.24 12.69
C LEU A 334 -13.62 4.65 13.22
N PRO A 335 -13.62 5.69 12.36
CA PRO A 335 -13.51 7.07 12.82
C PRO A 335 -14.64 7.44 13.80
N GLU A 336 -14.30 8.26 14.79
CA GLU A 336 -15.27 8.88 15.68
C GLU A 336 -15.71 10.20 15.04
N VAL A 337 -16.85 10.19 14.35
CA VAL A 337 -17.43 11.36 13.69
C VAL A 337 -18.53 11.93 14.60
N GLU A 338 -18.42 13.21 14.96
CA GLU A 338 -19.43 13.93 15.78
C GLU A 338 -20.66 14.38 14.98
#